data_AF-A0A6B3P6I7-F1
#
_entry.id   AF-A0A6B3P6I7-F1
#
_cell.length_a   1.000
_cell.length_b   1.000
_cell.length_c   1.000
_cell.angle_alpha   90.00
_cell.angle_beta   90.00
_cell.angle_gamma   90.00
#
_symmetry.space_group_name_H-M   'P 1'
#
loop_
_entity.id
_entity.type
_entity.pdbx_description
1 polymer ?
#
loop_
_entity_poly.entity_id
_entity_poly.type
_entity_poly.pdbx_seq_one_letter_code
_entity_poly.pdbx_strand_id
1 'polypeptide(L)'
;MYKTKTYSQQFQWKKEVEYYRKITEVEKDNWEAYHYLGQALLKLEQWPECVTAYQNALKLNPNLPGIHQKIGDALQQQAKAEKTNLLNYYKQKIQQNPD
;
A
#
# COMPACT_ATOMS: atom_id res chain seq x y z
N MET A 1 -5.90 1.00 25.42
CA MET A 1 -6.67 1.89 24.53
C MET A 1 -6.12 2.02 23.11
N TYR A 2 -4.82 1.77 22.84
CA TYR A 2 -4.28 1.88 21.48
C TYR A 2 -4.70 0.74 20.52
N LYS A 3 -4.78 -0.51 21.00
CA LYS A 3 -5.13 -1.68 20.16
C LYS A 3 -6.54 -1.60 19.54
N THR A 4 -7.52 -1.06 20.26
CA THR A 4 -8.92 -0.95 19.77
C THR A 4 -9.06 0.12 18.68
N LYS A 5 -8.31 1.22 18.80
CA LYS A 5 -8.29 2.28 17.78
C LYS A 5 -7.61 1.82 16.49
N THR A 6 -6.48 1.11 16.59
CA THR A 6 -5.78 0.55 15.42
C THR A 6 -6.61 -0.51 14.71
N TYR A 7 -7.29 -1.40 15.44
CA TYR A 7 -8.15 -2.43 14.84
C TYR A 7 -9.34 -1.83 14.08
N SER A 8 -10.00 -0.83 14.68
CA SER A 8 -11.14 -0.14 14.06
C SER A 8 -10.72 0.58 12.78
N GLN A 9 -9.54 1.20 12.79
CA GLN A 9 -8.98 1.87 11.62
C GLN A 9 -8.59 0.88 10.51
N GLN A 10 -7.93 -0.23 10.84
CA GLN A 10 -7.63 -1.29 9.87
C GLN A 10 -8.89 -1.87 9.24
N PHE A 11 -9.94 -2.06 10.03
CA PHE A 11 -11.23 -2.51 9.51
C PHE A 11 -11.86 -1.49 8.54
N GLN A 12 -11.75 -0.19 8.84
CA GLN A 12 -12.24 0.87 7.95
C GLN A 12 -11.47 0.90 6.63
N TRP A 13 -10.13 0.86 6.66
CA TRP A 13 -9.34 0.87 5.42
C TRP A 13 -9.58 -0.37 4.57
N LYS A 14 -9.84 -1.54 5.17
CA LYS A 14 -10.21 -2.75 4.40
C LYS A 14 -11.52 -2.56 3.65
N LYS A 15 -12.54 -2.00 4.31
CA LYS A 15 -13.81 -1.66 3.65
C LYS A 15 -13.62 -0.64 2.54
N GLU A 16 -12.76 0.34 2.76
CA GLU A 16 -12.44 1.37 1.78
C GLU A 16 -11.75 0.78 0.54
N VAL A 17 -10.80 -0.14 0.73
CA VAL A 17 -10.18 -0.90 -0.37
C VAL A 17 -11.22 -1.68 -1.15
N GLU A 18 -12.11 -2.42 -0.49
CA GLU A 18 -13.17 -3.19 -1.17
C GLU A 18 -14.12 -2.28 -1.96
N TYR A 19 -14.49 -1.14 -1.39
CA TYR A 19 -15.38 -0.17 -2.02
C TYR A 19 -14.75 0.43 -3.27
N TYR A 20 -13.53 0.99 -3.17
CA TYR A 20 -12.88 1.58 -4.34
C TYR A 20 -12.46 0.54 -5.37
N ARG A 21 -12.12 -0.69 -4.97
CA ARG A 21 -11.85 -1.77 -5.93
C ARG A 21 -13.05 -2.04 -6.82
N LYS A 22 -14.25 -2.15 -6.24
CA LYS A 22 -15.50 -2.29 -7.01
C LYS A 22 -15.74 -1.10 -7.94
N ILE A 23 -15.44 0.12 -7.50
CA ILE A 23 -15.55 1.30 -8.38
C ILE A 23 -14.58 1.17 -9.55
N THR A 24 -13.30 0.85 -9.30
CA THR A 24 -12.29 0.71 -10.37
C THR A 24 -12.56 -0.45 -11.33
N GLU A 25 -13.37 -1.43 -10.95
CA GLU A 25 -13.82 -2.51 -11.83
C GLU A 25 -14.88 -2.04 -12.83
N VAL A 26 -15.75 -1.11 -12.43
CA VAL A 26 -16.83 -0.55 -13.24
C VAL A 26 -16.39 0.70 -14.00
N GLU A 27 -15.71 1.61 -13.30
CA GLU A 27 -15.24 2.91 -13.77
C GLU A 27 -13.71 2.89 -13.90
N LYS A 28 -13.24 2.38 -15.04
CA LYS A 28 -11.78 2.22 -15.31
C LYS A 28 -11.07 3.55 -15.57
N ASP A 29 -11.81 4.63 -15.78
CA ASP A 29 -11.33 5.99 -16.05
C ASP A 29 -11.44 6.92 -14.82
N ASN A 30 -11.91 6.39 -13.68
CA ASN A 30 -12.03 7.16 -12.45
C ASN A 30 -10.68 7.23 -11.70
N TRP A 31 -9.91 8.29 -11.98
CA TRP A 31 -8.62 8.52 -11.32
C TRP A 31 -8.74 8.74 -9.80
N GLU A 32 -9.84 9.31 -9.33
CA GLU A 32 -10.09 9.55 -7.89
C GLU A 32 -10.22 8.22 -7.15
N ALA A 33 -10.97 7.27 -7.72
CA ALA A 33 -11.13 5.94 -7.16
C ALA A 33 -9.78 5.21 -7.04
N TYR A 34 -8.92 5.29 -8.06
CA TYR A 34 -7.55 4.76 -7.98
C TYR A 34 -6.69 5.49 -6.93
N HIS A 35 -6.82 6.81 -6.79
CA HIS A 35 -6.11 7.58 -5.78
C HIS A 35 -6.52 7.18 -4.36
N TYR A 36 -7.82 7.09 -4.07
CA TYR A 36 -8.30 6.69 -2.74
C TYR A 36 -8.04 5.20 -2.45
N LEU A 37 -8.12 4.34 -3.46
CA LEU A 37 -7.67 2.95 -3.35
C LEU A 37 -6.20 2.87 -2.92
N GLY A 38 -5.31 3.62 -3.58
CA GLY A 38 -3.90 3.70 -3.20
C GLY A 38 -3.72 4.21 -1.77
N GLN A 39 -4.49 5.22 -1.35
CA GLN A 39 -4.43 5.75 0.02
C GLN A 39 -4.81 4.72 1.07
N ALA A 40 -5.89 3.97 0.86
CA ALA A 40 -6.32 2.92 1.78
C ALA A 40 -5.31 1.75 1.82
N LEU A 41 -4.77 1.37 0.66
CA LEU A 41 -3.72 0.34 0.54
C LEU A 41 -2.43 0.75 1.27
N LEU A 42 -2.03 2.02 1.17
CA LEU A 42 -0.89 2.57 1.91
C LEU A 42 -1.09 2.44 3.44
N LYS A 43 -2.30 2.68 3.95
CA LYS A 43 -2.61 2.53 5.38
C LYS A 43 -2.64 1.07 5.83
N LEU A 44 -2.93 0.15 4.91
CA LEU A 44 -2.90 -1.29 5.15
C LEU A 44 -1.54 -1.95 4.90
N GLU A 45 -0.52 -1.15 4.55
CA GLU A 45 0.82 -1.64 4.25
C GLU A 45 0.87 -2.59 3.03
N GLN A 46 -0.12 -2.51 2.16
CA GLN A 46 -0.20 -3.25 0.89
C GLN A 46 0.52 -2.45 -0.21
N TRP A 47 1.84 -2.35 -0.06
CA TRP A 47 2.68 -1.45 -0.85
C TRP A 47 2.67 -1.71 -2.36
N PRO A 48 2.80 -2.97 -2.85
CA PRO A 48 2.81 -3.24 -4.30
C PRO A 48 1.50 -2.83 -4.99
N GLU A 49 0.36 -3.16 -4.37
CA GLU A 49 -0.96 -2.80 -4.86
C GLU A 49 -1.19 -1.28 -4.78
N CYS A 50 -0.70 -0.63 -3.70
CA CYS A 50 -0.74 0.82 -3.55
C CYS A 50 -0.03 1.54 -4.70
N VAL A 51 1.20 1.11 -5.04
CA VAL A 51 1.97 1.67 -6.17
C VAL A 51 1.21 1.51 -7.47
N THR A 52 0.62 0.33 -7.71
CA THR A 52 -0.17 0.05 -8.92
C THR A 52 -1.39 0.98 -9.01
N ALA A 53 -2.12 1.15 -7.91
CA ALA A 53 -3.29 2.03 -7.85
C ALA A 53 -2.90 3.50 -8.13
N TYR A 54 -1.85 4.01 -7.48
CA TYR A 54 -1.38 5.37 -7.74
C TYR A 54 -0.83 5.58 -9.15
N GLN A 55 -0.18 4.58 -9.75
CA GLN A 55 0.24 4.64 -11.15
C GLN A 55 -0.95 4.71 -12.11
N ASN A 56 -2.04 3.98 -11.83
CA ASN A 56 -3.27 4.11 -12.62
C ASN A 56 -3.91 5.49 -12.47
N ALA A 57 -3.95 6.03 -11.25
CA ALA A 57 -4.41 7.41 -11.03
C ALA A 57 -3.57 8.44 -11.81
N LEU A 58 -2.24 8.29 -11.81
CA LEU A 58 -1.32 9.15 -12.56
C LEU A 58 -1.50 9.02 -14.08
N LYS A 59 -1.76 7.81 -14.60
CA LYS A 59 -2.02 7.59 -16.03
C LYS A 59 -3.28 8.31 -16.50
N LEU A 60 -4.32 8.30 -15.67
CA LEU A 60 -5.62 8.93 -15.96
C LEU A 60 -5.58 10.44 -15.73
N ASN A 61 -4.84 10.90 -14.72
CA ASN A 61 -4.61 12.31 -14.44
C ASN A 61 -3.11 12.59 -14.18
N PRO A 62 -2.35 12.98 -15.22
CA PRO A 62 -0.93 13.29 -15.09
C PRO A 62 -0.62 14.49 -14.18
N ASN A 63 -1.60 15.39 -13.98
CA ASN A 63 -1.44 16.61 -13.20
C ASN A 63 -1.89 16.43 -11.74
N LEU A 64 -2.09 15.20 -11.28
CA LEU A 64 -2.57 14.91 -9.94
C LEU A 64 -1.57 15.43 -8.87
N PRO A 65 -1.96 16.38 -8.01
CA PRO A 65 -1.04 16.98 -7.06
C PRO A 65 -0.43 15.96 -6.09
N GLY A 66 0.90 15.96 -6.01
CA GLY A 66 1.64 15.13 -5.06
C GLY A 66 1.61 13.62 -5.36
N ILE A 67 1.10 13.17 -6.52
CA ILE A 67 1.02 11.73 -6.82
C ILE A 67 2.40 11.08 -6.91
N HIS A 68 3.40 11.77 -7.45
CA HIS A 68 4.78 11.27 -7.49
C HIS A 68 5.36 11.06 -6.09
N GLN A 69 5.06 11.98 -5.16
CA GLN A 69 5.47 11.83 -3.76
C GLN A 69 4.80 10.61 -3.13
N LYS A 70 3.50 10.43 -3.33
CA LYS A 70 2.75 9.25 -2.82
C LYS A 70 3.30 7.93 -3.35
N ILE A 71 3.65 7.86 -4.63
CA ILE A 71 4.30 6.69 -5.25
C ILE A 71 5.68 6.46 -4.61
N GLY A 72 6.47 7.53 -4.45
CA GLY A 72 7.78 7.46 -3.81
C GLY A 72 7.71 6.93 -2.37
N ASP A 73 6.77 7.44 -1.58
CA ASP A 73 6.53 7.01 -0.20
C ASP A 73 6.17 5.51 -0.15
N ALA A 74 5.28 5.06 -1.04
CA ALA A 74 4.88 3.66 -1.14
C ALA A 74 6.07 2.74 -1.50
N LEU A 75 6.89 3.13 -2.48
CA LEU A 75 8.09 2.39 -2.88
C LEU A 75 9.14 2.33 -1.76
N GLN A 76 9.34 3.43 -1.03
CA GLN A 76 10.28 3.46 0.09
C GLN A 76 9.85 2.50 1.20
N GLN A 77 8.55 2.46 1.50
CA GLN A 77 7.98 1.55 2.49
C GLN A 77 8.09 0.09 2.05
N GLN A 78 7.83 -0.20 0.77
CA GLN A 78 8.05 -1.52 0.18
C GLN A 78 9.50 -2.00 0.35
N ALA A 79 10.46 -1.18 -0.08
CA ALA A 79 11.88 -1.51 -0.01
C ALA A 79 12.34 -1.74 1.45
N LYS A 80 11.82 -0.94 2.39
CA LYS A 80 12.11 -1.11 3.82
C LYS A 80 11.56 -2.44 4.36
N ALA A 81 10.35 -2.83 3.96
CA ALA A 81 9.75 -4.11 4.36
C ALA A 81 10.54 -5.28 3.78
N GLU A 82 10.89 -5.24 2.50
CA GLU A 82 11.70 -6.27 1.83
C GLU A 82 13.07 -6.42 2.48
N LYS A 83 13.77 -5.31 2.74
CA LYS A 83 15.06 -5.32 3.45
C LYS A 83 14.95 -5.96 4.84
N THR A 84 13.86 -5.67 5.55
CA THR A 84 13.61 -6.22 6.90
C THR A 84 13.38 -7.74 6.84
N ASN A 85 12.56 -8.19 5.88
CA ASN A 85 12.30 -9.61 5.67
C ASN A 85 13.58 -10.37 5.31
N LEU A 86 14.40 -9.80 4.41
CA LEU A 86 15.68 -10.38 4.01
C LEU A 86 16.65 -10.49 5.20
N LEU A 87 16.77 -9.43 6.01
CA LEU A 87 17.61 -9.46 7.20
C LEU A 87 17.16 -10.53 8.20
N ASN A 88 15.84 -10.66 8.41
CA ASN A 88 15.28 -11.67 9.29
C ASN A 88 15.52 -13.09 8.77
N TYR A 89 15.41 -13.32 7.47
CA TYR A 89 15.72 -14.60 6.83
C TYR A 89 17.18 -15.02 7.08
N TYR A 90 18.13 -14.11 6.87
CA TYR A 90 19.55 -14.41 7.13
C TYR A 90 19.84 -14.66 8.61
N LYS A 91 19.23 -13.87 9.51
CA LYS A 91 19.37 -14.08 10.96
C LYS A 91 18.90 -15.47 11.38
N GLN A 92 17.75 -15.93 10.86
CA GLN A 92 17.25 -17.27 11.14
C GLN A 92 18.16 -18.36 10.60
N LYS A 93 18.69 -18.19 9.38
CA LYS A 93 19.63 -19.16 8.77
C LYS A 93 20.92 -19.31 9.57
N ILE A 94 21.48 -18.20 10.07
CA ILE A 94 22.68 -18.23 10.93
C ILE A 94 22.38 -18.92 12.27
N GLN A 95 21.22 -18.66 12.89
CA GLN A 95 20.83 -19.33 14.14
C GLN A 95 20.57 -20.83 13.99
N GLN A 96 20.17 -21.30 12.81
CA GLN A 96 19.93 -22.72 12.54
C GLN A 96 21.20 -23.50 12.18
N ASN A 97 22.26 -22.81 11.76
CA ASN A 97 23.59 -23.36 11.59
C ASN A 97 24.58 -22.60 12.49
N PRO A 98 24.49 -22.76 13.82
CA PRO A 98 25.56 -22.31 14.70
C PRO A 98 26.73 -23.27 14.50
N ASP A 99 27.84 -22.79 13.93
CA ASP A 99 29.12 -23.51 14.00
C ASP A 99 29.53 -23.77 15.46
#